data_AF-A0A9D7U8D0-F1
#
_entry.id   AF-A0A9D7U8D0-F1
#
_cell.length_a   1.000
_cell.length_b   1.000
_cell.length_c   1.000
_cell.angle_alpha   90.00
_cell.angle_beta   90.00
_cell.angle_gamma   90.00
#
_symmetry.space_group_name_H-M   'P 1'
#
loop_
_entity.id
_entity.type
_entity.pdbx_description
1 polymer ?
#
loop_
_entity_poly.entity_id
_entity_poly.type
_entity_poly.pdbx_seq_one_letter_code
_entity_poly.pdbx_strand_id
1 'polypeptide(L)'
;MAHDDVLAGRVRVELKGEKCDSSYCGAGLQLSPTAELEGLVIIGDEVVIGDHVRLTNCVIGDGCTIGAGASIDGAVLWNDVNVGEFVEITHAVVCNDTTIGSQASIGENAIVAEDCVIGNDARLVSGVKLWPRKVVESHAVVTHSLVQEERWSRELFTDARISGISNIEVNPEFSAKLGAALGTSLGAGTTIIASRDDDAVSRMIKRSITAGLMSAGINVSDLQTTSIPQTRQELHSGKYVAGFHVRRSPKKHGFTDIILFGKDGRDIPLAQTKSVERFFFGEDIKRVEFENVGRLAFPERSTAMYIERFLTALNTERIRNRQFNLLVDYSFGLAATVFPQILGELKCRTLGMNSYVDASHFADPLAEVLDESSIIMRSLGYEIGFKIDPGVEKIALVDERGIWYTSLRLLSIVTKLFLDTNRQHEPYLIAIPVQATEEIEKIAADTTLRLCVSAIRMAR
;
A
#
# COMPACT_ATOMS: atom_id res chain seq x y z
N MET A 1 19.94 26.99 -15.33
CA MET A 1 20.46 25.68 -15.76
C MET A 1 21.79 25.88 -16.48
N ALA A 2 22.63 24.85 -16.66
CA ALA A 2 23.96 25.03 -17.26
C ALA A 2 23.94 25.60 -18.70
N HIS A 3 22.87 25.33 -19.46
CA HIS A 3 22.71 25.89 -20.81
C HIS A 3 22.45 27.40 -20.81
N ASP A 4 21.80 27.96 -19.79
CA ASP A 4 21.57 29.42 -19.71
C ASP A 4 22.91 30.19 -19.66
N ASP A 5 23.90 29.64 -18.97
CA ASP A 5 25.24 30.22 -18.89
C ASP A 5 26.02 30.08 -20.21
N VAL A 6 25.74 29.04 -21.01
CA VAL A 6 26.29 28.86 -22.36
C VAL A 6 25.64 29.84 -23.33
N LEU A 7 24.30 29.92 -23.30
CA LEU A 7 23.51 30.80 -24.17
C LEU A 7 23.76 32.28 -23.87
N ALA A 8 24.00 32.63 -22.61
CA ALA A 8 24.43 33.97 -22.20
C ALA A 8 25.92 34.27 -22.48
N GLY A 9 26.66 33.34 -23.09
CA GLY A 9 28.08 33.51 -23.44
C GLY A 9 29.03 33.58 -22.24
N ARG A 10 28.60 33.14 -21.06
CA ARG A 10 29.41 33.15 -19.81
C ARG A 10 30.39 31.98 -19.76
N VAL A 11 30.14 30.93 -20.55
CA VAL A 11 30.96 29.72 -20.65
C VAL A 11 31.38 29.48 -22.11
N ARG A 12 32.66 29.17 -22.35
CA ARG A 12 33.16 28.84 -23.69
C ARG A 12 32.94 27.36 -23.98
N VAL A 13 32.10 27.07 -24.97
CA VAL A 13 31.80 25.71 -25.46
C VAL A 13 32.03 25.68 -26.97
N GLU A 14 32.57 24.58 -27.50
CA GLU A 14 32.65 24.36 -28.95
C GLU A 14 31.25 23.99 -29.46
N LEU A 15 30.67 24.87 -30.28
CA LEU A 15 29.36 24.66 -30.90
C LEU A 15 29.54 24.02 -32.26
N LYS A 16 28.77 22.97 -32.53
CA LYS A 16 28.71 22.29 -33.84
C LYS A 16 27.74 23.03 -34.76
N GLY A 17 27.99 22.97 -36.06
CA GLY A 17 27.15 23.58 -37.10
C GLY A 17 27.82 24.73 -37.85
N GLU A 18 27.22 25.11 -38.98
CA GLU A 18 27.61 26.31 -39.72
C GLU A 18 26.98 27.54 -39.09
N LYS A 19 27.71 28.66 -39.10
CA LYS A 19 27.22 29.91 -38.51
C LYS A 19 26.18 30.55 -39.42
N CYS A 20 24.96 30.72 -38.91
CA CYS A 20 23.87 31.45 -39.55
C CYS A 20 23.58 32.71 -38.71
N ASP A 21 24.12 33.85 -39.14
CA ASP A 21 24.07 35.13 -38.40
C ASP A 21 24.60 35.05 -36.95
N SER A 22 23.73 35.21 -35.95
CA SER A 22 24.05 35.10 -34.51
C SER A 22 23.88 33.68 -33.96
N SER A 23 23.51 32.72 -34.81
CA SER A 23 23.08 31.37 -34.46
C SER A 23 23.94 30.31 -35.16
N TYR A 24 23.76 29.04 -34.76
CA TYR A 24 24.44 27.89 -35.37
C TYR A 24 23.39 26.93 -35.93
N CYS A 25 23.57 26.51 -37.18
CA CYS A 25 22.64 25.64 -37.88
C CYS A 25 23.33 24.36 -38.36
N GLY A 26 22.66 23.23 -38.16
CA GLY A 26 23.03 21.94 -38.71
C GLY A 26 22.70 21.78 -40.20
N ALA A 27 23.12 20.66 -40.76
CA ALA A 27 22.87 20.29 -42.14
C ALA A 27 21.39 19.91 -42.35
N GLY A 28 20.84 20.19 -43.54
CA GLY A 28 19.47 19.80 -43.88
C GLY A 28 18.35 20.64 -43.25
N LEU A 29 18.69 21.77 -42.62
CA LEU A 29 17.72 22.73 -42.06
C LEU A 29 16.75 23.27 -43.14
N GLN A 30 15.45 23.20 -42.84
CA GLN A 30 14.40 23.88 -43.59
C GLN A 30 13.80 25.00 -42.76
N LEU A 31 14.24 26.24 -43.04
CA LEU A 31 13.82 27.44 -42.30
C LEU A 31 12.87 28.29 -43.16
N SER A 32 11.68 28.59 -42.65
CA SER A 32 10.78 29.56 -43.28
C SER A 32 11.42 30.96 -43.35
N PRO A 33 11.23 31.71 -44.46
CA PRO A 33 11.66 33.12 -44.56
C PRO A 33 11.04 34.06 -43.53
N THR A 34 9.95 33.64 -42.86
CA THR A 34 9.23 34.45 -41.87
C THR A 34 9.60 34.11 -40.43
N ALA A 35 10.50 33.15 -40.21
CA ALA A 35 10.97 32.79 -38.89
C ALA A 35 11.93 33.85 -38.33
N GLU A 36 11.76 34.18 -37.05
CA GLU A 36 12.57 35.15 -36.30
C GLU A 36 13.51 34.40 -35.36
N LEU A 37 14.82 34.60 -35.55
CA LEU A 37 15.85 34.07 -34.65
C LEU A 37 16.48 35.25 -33.88
N GLU A 38 16.35 35.24 -32.55
CA GLU A 38 16.88 36.29 -31.68
C GLU A 38 17.88 35.73 -30.66
N GLY A 39 19.03 36.40 -30.53
CA GLY A 39 20.10 35.97 -29.62
C GLY A 39 20.88 34.77 -30.17
N LEU A 40 21.31 33.87 -29.27
CA LEU A 40 22.05 32.67 -29.63
C LEU A 40 21.11 31.48 -29.74
N VAL A 41 20.77 31.08 -30.96
CA VAL A 41 19.97 29.87 -31.21
C VAL A 41 20.89 28.79 -31.78
N ILE A 42 20.80 27.57 -31.24
CA ILE A 42 21.57 26.42 -31.73
C ILE A 42 20.56 25.43 -32.31
N ILE A 43 20.73 25.08 -33.58
CA ILE A 43 19.82 24.22 -34.35
C ILE A 43 20.60 23.02 -34.86
N GLY A 44 20.10 21.82 -34.56
CA GLY A 44 20.65 20.54 -35.01
C GLY A 44 20.44 20.25 -36.51
N ASP A 45 20.77 19.03 -36.89
CA ASP A 45 20.62 18.53 -38.26
C ASP A 45 19.15 18.14 -38.55
N GLU A 46 18.73 18.26 -39.80
CA GLU A 46 17.41 17.83 -40.30
C GLU A 46 16.19 18.48 -39.61
N VAL A 47 16.36 19.69 -39.08
CA VAL A 47 15.28 20.45 -38.42
C VAL A 47 14.38 21.17 -39.43
N VAL A 48 13.07 21.19 -39.16
CA VAL A 48 12.06 21.93 -39.95
C VAL A 48 11.42 23.01 -39.09
N ILE A 49 11.42 24.26 -39.56
CA ILE A 49 10.88 25.43 -38.86
C ILE A 49 9.84 26.13 -39.74
N GLY A 50 8.58 26.16 -39.25
CA GLY A 50 7.44 26.74 -39.95
C GLY A 50 7.38 28.27 -39.97
N ASP A 51 6.31 28.80 -40.55
CA ASP A 51 6.09 30.24 -40.72
C ASP A 51 5.85 30.95 -39.38
N HIS A 52 6.34 32.19 -39.26
CA HIS A 52 6.13 33.05 -38.09
C HIS A 52 6.58 32.46 -36.74
N VAL A 53 7.53 31.53 -36.76
CA VAL A 53 8.14 30.98 -35.54
C VAL A 53 9.10 31.99 -34.94
N ARG A 54 9.10 32.12 -33.60
CA ARG A 54 10.08 32.91 -32.86
C ARG A 54 10.93 32.02 -31.97
N LEU A 55 12.25 32.06 -32.18
CA LEU A 55 13.23 31.34 -31.35
C LEU A 55 14.15 32.35 -30.68
N THR A 56 14.20 32.32 -29.34
CA THR A 56 15.02 33.24 -28.55
C THR A 56 15.90 32.45 -27.59
N ASN A 57 17.23 32.58 -27.71
CA ASN A 57 18.21 31.94 -26.82
C ASN A 57 17.90 30.46 -26.50
N CYS A 58 17.69 29.62 -27.51
CA CYS A 58 17.25 28.24 -27.30
C CYS A 58 18.14 27.24 -28.04
N VAL A 59 18.00 25.96 -27.68
CA VAL A 59 18.68 24.84 -28.34
C VAL A 59 17.62 23.90 -28.90
N ILE A 60 17.74 23.55 -30.18
CA ILE A 60 16.88 22.63 -30.90
C ILE A 60 17.73 21.46 -31.38
N GLY A 61 17.41 20.25 -30.93
CA GLY A 61 18.12 19.02 -31.30
C GLY A 61 17.81 18.56 -32.72
N ASP A 62 18.44 17.46 -33.11
CA ASP A 62 18.35 16.91 -34.46
C ASP A 62 16.92 16.37 -34.74
N GLY A 63 16.46 16.45 -35.99
CA GLY A 63 15.17 15.87 -36.42
C GLY A 63 13.92 16.55 -35.86
N CYS A 64 14.04 17.71 -35.21
CA CYS A 64 12.89 18.43 -34.67
C CYS A 64 12.03 19.07 -35.75
N THR A 65 10.71 19.14 -35.51
CA THR A 65 9.77 19.90 -36.34
C THR A 65 9.07 20.95 -35.49
N ILE A 66 9.08 22.21 -35.92
CA ILE A 66 8.45 23.33 -35.22
C ILE A 66 7.33 23.92 -36.09
N GLY A 67 6.10 23.80 -35.61
CA GLY A 67 4.89 24.28 -36.26
C GLY A 67 4.80 25.81 -36.33
N ALA A 68 3.96 26.30 -37.24
CA ALA A 68 3.81 27.73 -37.49
C ALA A 68 3.35 28.51 -36.25
N GLY A 69 3.87 29.72 -36.07
CA GLY A 69 3.50 30.62 -34.96
C GLY A 69 3.96 30.17 -33.57
N ALA A 70 4.79 29.12 -33.46
CA ALA A 70 5.35 28.70 -32.17
C ALA A 70 6.36 29.74 -31.64
N SER A 71 6.40 29.90 -30.31
CA SER A 71 7.31 30.78 -29.60
C SER A 71 8.12 30.00 -28.57
N ILE A 72 9.43 29.93 -28.74
CA ILE A 72 10.34 29.18 -27.88
C ILE A 72 11.40 30.13 -27.32
N ASP A 73 11.39 30.33 -26.00
CA ASP A 73 12.28 31.26 -25.31
C ASP A 73 13.06 30.54 -24.20
N GLY A 74 14.38 30.55 -24.30
CA GLY A 74 15.27 30.02 -23.26
C GLY A 74 15.15 28.52 -23.01
N ALA A 75 14.62 27.75 -23.97
CA ALA A 75 14.33 26.33 -23.82
C ALA A 75 15.37 25.44 -24.53
N VAL A 76 15.41 24.17 -24.12
CA VAL A 76 16.24 23.12 -24.74
C VAL A 76 15.34 21.98 -25.18
N LEU A 77 15.20 21.82 -26.49
CA LEU A 77 14.59 20.64 -27.11
C LEU A 77 15.71 19.67 -27.51
N TRP A 78 15.58 18.41 -27.12
CA TRP A 78 16.48 17.35 -27.58
C TRP A 78 16.02 16.84 -28.95
N ASN A 79 16.37 15.60 -29.32
CA ASN A 79 16.19 15.10 -30.67
C ASN A 79 14.75 14.61 -30.90
N ASP A 80 14.30 14.65 -32.16
CA ASP A 80 13.02 14.07 -32.57
C ASP A 80 11.81 14.65 -31.82
N VAL A 81 11.86 15.94 -31.48
CA VAL A 81 10.74 16.66 -30.83
C VAL A 81 9.83 17.29 -31.88
N ASN A 82 8.54 16.99 -31.80
CA ASN A 82 7.50 17.55 -32.69
C ASN A 82 6.68 18.60 -31.95
N VAL A 83 6.79 19.86 -32.36
CA VAL A 83 6.09 21.00 -31.78
C VAL A 83 4.96 21.45 -32.72
N GLY A 84 3.72 21.47 -32.22
CA GLY A 84 2.54 21.92 -32.97
C GLY A 84 2.50 23.42 -33.24
N GLU A 85 1.41 23.87 -33.88
CA GLU A 85 1.20 25.28 -34.21
C GLU A 85 0.86 26.11 -32.97
N PHE A 86 1.34 27.36 -32.91
CA PHE A 86 1.05 28.31 -31.83
C PHE A 86 1.39 27.81 -30.42
N VAL A 87 2.42 26.97 -30.29
CA VAL A 87 2.90 26.47 -28.99
C VAL A 87 3.80 27.51 -28.33
N GLU A 88 3.67 27.66 -27.01
CA GLU A 88 4.55 28.50 -26.19
C GLU A 88 5.42 27.64 -25.26
N ILE A 89 6.74 27.79 -25.34
CA ILE A 89 7.69 27.10 -24.46
C ILE A 89 8.64 28.14 -23.85
N THR A 90 8.69 28.22 -22.53
CA THR A 90 9.54 29.19 -21.82
C THR A 90 10.42 28.47 -20.81
N HIS A 91 11.74 28.65 -20.89
CA HIS A 91 12.73 28.14 -19.93
C HIS A 91 12.54 26.66 -19.52
N ALA A 92 12.23 25.80 -20.49
CA ALA A 92 11.92 24.39 -20.25
C ALA A 92 12.92 23.45 -20.93
N VAL A 93 12.94 22.20 -20.49
CA VAL A 93 13.71 21.12 -21.13
C VAL A 93 12.74 20.06 -21.63
N VAL A 94 12.82 19.73 -22.92
CA VAL A 94 12.01 18.68 -23.56
C VAL A 94 12.96 17.64 -24.13
N CYS A 95 12.87 16.42 -23.61
CA CYS A 95 13.71 15.29 -24.02
C CYS A 95 13.19 14.63 -25.30
N ASN A 96 13.91 13.59 -25.74
CA ASN A 96 13.72 12.97 -27.05
C ASN A 96 12.30 12.43 -27.30
N ASP A 97 11.96 12.25 -28.57
CA ASP A 97 10.78 11.49 -29.03
C ASP A 97 9.46 12.05 -28.48
N THR A 98 9.40 13.36 -28.20
CA THR A 98 8.26 14.00 -27.54
C THR A 98 7.40 14.76 -28.56
N THR A 99 6.08 14.64 -28.44
CA THR A 99 5.12 15.38 -29.26
C THR A 99 4.34 16.39 -28.42
N ILE A 100 4.27 17.64 -28.89
CA ILE A 100 3.54 18.74 -28.28
C ILE A 100 2.46 19.20 -29.24
N GLY A 101 1.19 19.07 -28.84
CA GLY A 101 0.02 19.47 -29.62
C GLY A 101 -0.10 20.98 -29.80
N SER A 102 -0.89 21.41 -30.78
CA SER A 102 -1.08 22.82 -31.11
C SER A 102 -1.71 23.60 -29.95
N GLN A 103 -1.35 24.89 -29.82
CA GLN A 103 -1.82 25.79 -28.76
C GLN A 103 -1.47 25.36 -27.32
N ALA A 104 -0.58 24.37 -27.16
CA ALA A 104 -0.10 23.98 -25.84
C ALA A 104 0.88 25.02 -25.26
N SER A 105 0.97 25.09 -23.93
CA SER A 105 1.90 25.96 -23.21
C SER A 105 2.72 25.18 -22.19
N ILE A 106 4.04 25.35 -22.23
CA ILE A 106 5.01 24.75 -21.31
C ILE A 106 5.66 25.88 -20.49
N GLY A 107 5.31 25.94 -19.21
CA GLY A 107 5.81 26.96 -18.29
C GLY A 107 7.27 26.78 -17.88
N GLU A 108 7.80 27.84 -17.26
CA GLU A 108 9.19 27.95 -16.83
C GLU A 108 9.66 26.79 -15.94
N ASN A 109 10.89 26.33 -16.15
CA ASN A 109 11.52 25.25 -15.40
C ASN A 109 10.76 23.91 -15.48
N ALA A 110 9.89 23.73 -16.47
CA ALA A 110 9.29 22.44 -16.74
C ALA A 110 10.32 21.49 -17.36
N ILE A 111 10.23 20.20 -17.02
CA ILE A 111 11.05 19.13 -17.59
C ILE A 111 10.11 18.08 -18.16
N VAL A 112 10.16 17.87 -19.47
CA VAL A 112 9.41 16.83 -20.16
C VAL A 112 10.38 15.72 -20.56
N ALA A 113 10.25 14.54 -19.97
CA ALA A 113 11.10 13.41 -20.28
C ALA A 113 10.72 12.72 -21.60
N GLU A 114 11.52 11.73 -22.01
CA GLU A 114 11.42 11.06 -23.31
C GLU A 114 10.05 10.40 -23.57
N ASP A 115 9.66 10.33 -24.85
CA ASP A 115 8.46 9.62 -25.32
C ASP A 115 7.15 10.15 -24.70
N CYS A 116 7.03 11.46 -24.49
CA CYS A 116 5.81 12.09 -23.98
C CYS A 116 4.91 12.61 -25.09
N VAL A 117 3.60 12.63 -24.84
CA VAL A 117 2.59 13.22 -25.72
C VAL A 117 1.80 14.26 -24.95
N ILE A 118 1.93 15.53 -25.35
CA ILE A 118 1.16 16.64 -24.80
C ILE A 118 0.06 17.00 -25.80
N GLY A 119 -1.21 16.93 -25.38
CA GLY A 119 -2.36 17.21 -26.22
C GLY A 119 -2.51 18.69 -26.62
N ASN A 120 -3.42 18.96 -27.54
CA ASN A 120 -3.72 20.33 -27.98
C ASN A 120 -4.27 21.16 -26.81
N ASP A 121 -3.96 22.45 -26.77
CA ASP A 121 -4.43 23.38 -25.72
C ASP A 121 -4.05 22.96 -24.28
N ALA A 122 -3.11 22.01 -24.10
CA ALA A 122 -2.67 21.58 -22.79
C ALA A 122 -1.74 22.62 -22.15
N ARG A 123 -1.80 22.74 -20.82
CA ARG A 123 -0.99 23.70 -20.07
C ARG A 123 -0.21 23.02 -18.97
N LEU A 124 1.11 23.04 -19.07
CA LEU A 124 2.03 22.64 -18.01
C LEU A 124 2.44 23.89 -17.24
N VAL A 125 2.13 23.97 -15.95
CA VAL A 125 2.56 25.11 -15.12
C VAL A 125 4.07 25.04 -14.83
N SER A 126 4.63 26.16 -14.38
CA SER A 126 6.06 26.25 -14.07
C SER A 126 6.51 25.19 -13.04
N GLY A 127 7.67 24.59 -13.27
CA GLY A 127 8.30 23.61 -12.38
C GLY A 127 7.73 22.18 -12.46
N VAL A 128 6.82 21.89 -13.40
CA VAL A 128 6.27 20.55 -13.62
C VAL A 128 7.31 19.62 -14.24
N LYS A 129 7.39 18.39 -13.72
CA LYS A 129 8.21 17.32 -14.30
C LYS A 129 7.31 16.21 -14.84
N LEU A 130 7.34 15.98 -16.15
CA LEU A 130 6.75 14.81 -16.79
C LEU A 130 7.80 13.72 -16.90
N TRP A 131 7.49 12.55 -16.38
CA TRP A 131 8.32 11.36 -16.50
C TRP A 131 8.15 10.69 -17.87
N PRO A 132 9.05 9.78 -18.28
CA PRO A 132 8.97 9.16 -19.60
C PRO A 132 7.63 8.49 -19.87
N ARG A 133 7.19 8.49 -21.13
CA ARG A 133 5.96 7.79 -21.59
C ARG A 133 4.67 8.32 -20.97
N LYS A 134 4.54 9.64 -20.83
CA LYS A 134 3.32 10.28 -20.29
C LYS A 134 2.49 10.91 -21.38
N VAL A 135 1.17 10.73 -21.26
CA VAL A 135 0.18 11.36 -22.14
C VAL A 135 -0.58 12.39 -21.31
N VAL A 136 -0.51 13.65 -21.74
CA VAL A 136 -1.34 14.75 -21.23
C VAL A 136 -2.47 14.96 -22.23
N GLU A 137 -3.72 14.81 -21.77
CA GLU A 137 -4.87 15.00 -22.64
C GLU A 137 -5.02 16.46 -23.09
N SER A 138 -5.68 16.67 -24.23
CA SER A 138 -5.99 18.01 -24.72
C SER A 138 -6.79 18.83 -23.70
N HIS A 139 -6.53 20.13 -23.61
CA HIS A 139 -7.11 21.07 -22.64
C HIS A 139 -6.77 20.80 -21.16
N ALA A 140 -5.92 19.81 -20.85
CA ALA A 140 -5.56 19.52 -19.47
C ALA A 140 -4.63 20.59 -18.88
N VAL A 141 -4.82 20.93 -17.61
CA VAL A 141 -3.91 21.81 -16.85
C VAL A 141 -3.16 20.96 -15.84
N VAL A 142 -1.87 20.72 -16.10
CA VAL A 142 -1.00 19.94 -15.23
C VAL A 142 -0.37 20.87 -14.19
N THR A 143 -0.82 20.76 -12.95
CA THR A 143 -0.38 21.61 -11.82
C THR A 143 0.66 20.95 -10.91
N HIS A 144 0.91 19.65 -11.08
CA HIS A 144 1.86 18.86 -10.29
C HIS A 144 2.64 17.91 -11.18
N SER A 145 3.82 17.48 -10.72
CA SER A 145 4.66 16.55 -11.49
C SER A 145 3.97 15.19 -11.64
N LEU A 146 3.83 14.71 -12.88
CA LEU A 146 3.30 13.38 -13.18
C LEU A 146 4.41 12.34 -13.04
N VAL A 147 4.71 12.00 -11.79
CA VAL A 147 5.70 10.98 -11.42
C VAL A 147 4.97 9.63 -11.39
N GLN A 148 5.16 8.84 -12.46
CA GLN A 148 4.74 7.43 -12.55
C GLN A 148 3.24 7.16 -12.76
N GLU A 149 2.93 5.94 -13.23
CA GLU A 149 1.57 5.44 -13.36
C GLU A 149 0.94 5.35 -11.96
N GLU A 150 -0.04 6.20 -11.66
CA GLU A 150 -1.08 5.84 -10.72
C GLU A 150 -1.91 4.69 -11.34
N ARG A 151 -1.31 3.49 -11.43
CA ARG A 151 -2.08 2.25 -11.59
C ARG A 151 -2.69 1.91 -10.23
N TRP A 152 -3.55 2.79 -9.75
CA TRP A 152 -4.53 2.39 -8.77
C TRP A 152 -5.63 1.66 -9.53
N SER A 153 -5.89 0.42 -9.14
CA SER A 153 -7.14 -0.23 -9.53
C SER A 153 -8.31 0.72 -9.23
N ARG A 154 -9.40 0.65 -10.00
CA ARG A 154 -10.65 1.40 -9.69
C ARG A 154 -11.18 1.13 -8.27
N GLU A 155 -10.63 0.14 -7.58
CA GLU A 155 -10.98 -0.30 -6.23
C GLU A 155 -9.74 -0.20 -5.33
N LEU A 156 -9.94 0.33 -4.12
CA LEU A 156 -8.93 0.46 -3.07
C LEU A 156 -8.81 -0.84 -2.26
N PHE A 157 -9.91 -1.57 -2.14
CA PHE A 157 -10.02 -2.76 -1.30
C PHE A 157 -9.96 -4.06 -2.10
N THR A 158 -9.28 -5.04 -1.52
CA THR A 158 -9.43 -6.46 -1.84
C THR A 158 -9.77 -7.19 -0.55
N ASP A 159 -10.98 -7.76 -0.44
CA ASP A 159 -11.44 -8.49 0.76
C ASP A 159 -11.21 -7.72 2.08
N ALA A 160 -11.72 -6.47 2.18
CA ALA A 160 -11.58 -5.58 3.35
C ALA A 160 -10.13 -5.13 3.69
N ARG A 161 -9.18 -5.43 2.81
CA ARG A 161 -7.77 -5.09 2.96
C ARG A 161 -7.33 -4.13 1.86
N ILE A 162 -6.45 -3.21 2.23
CA ILE A 162 -5.67 -2.39 1.30
C ILE A 162 -4.24 -2.91 1.40
N SER A 163 -3.62 -3.21 0.26
CA SER A 163 -2.24 -3.69 0.21
C SER A 163 -1.51 -2.96 -0.89
N GLY A 164 -0.31 -2.47 -0.59
CA GLY A 164 0.53 -1.79 -1.57
C GLY A 164 1.97 -1.69 -1.12
N ILE A 165 2.83 -1.28 -2.04
CA ILE A 165 4.27 -1.11 -1.79
C ILE A 165 4.49 -0.08 -0.67
N SER A 166 5.20 -0.50 0.35
CA SER A 166 5.52 0.29 1.54
C SER A 166 6.23 1.58 1.17
N ASN A 167 5.73 2.72 1.65
CA ASN A 167 6.31 4.05 1.44
C ASN A 167 6.37 4.52 -0.03
N ILE A 168 5.68 3.82 -0.94
CA ILE A 168 5.50 4.24 -2.35
C ILE A 168 4.00 4.38 -2.61
N GLU A 169 3.28 3.26 -2.63
CA GLU A 169 1.83 3.22 -2.79
C GLU A 169 1.15 3.53 -1.45
N VAL A 170 1.57 2.83 -0.38
CA VAL A 170 1.09 3.07 0.98
C VAL A 170 2.08 4.01 1.67
N ASN A 171 1.87 5.32 1.45
CA ASN A 171 2.67 6.41 1.98
C ASN A 171 1.87 7.28 2.99
N PRO A 172 2.50 8.24 3.70
CA PRO A 172 1.82 9.09 4.68
C PRO A 172 0.63 9.89 4.13
N GLU A 173 0.76 10.48 2.94
CA GLU A 173 -0.24 11.33 2.30
C GLU A 173 -1.49 10.52 1.94
N PHE A 174 -1.28 9.38 1.28
CA PHE A 174 -2.31 8.36 1.01
C PHE A 174 -3.03 7.97 2.30
N SER A 175 -2.27 7.71 3.35
CA SER A 175 -2.79 7.21 4.63
C SER A 175 -3.61 8.26 5.37
N ALA A 176 -3.18 9.52 5.35
CA ALA A 176 -3.96 10.63 5.91
C ALA A 176 -5.27 10.84 5.14
N LYS A 177 -5.23 10.77 3.80
CA LYS A 177 -6.44 10.84 2.96
C LYS A 177 -7.38 9.67 3.24
N LEU A 178 -6.87 8.45 3.35
CA LEU A 178 -7.62 7.25 3.73
C LEU A 178 -8.28 7.42 5.10
N GLY A 179 -7.55 7.91 6.09
CA GLY A 179 -8.09 8.17 7.42
C GLY A 179 -9.26 9.16 7.40
N ALA A 180 -9.12 10.25 6.65
CA ALA A 180 -10.18 11.26 6.55
C ALA A 180 -11.41 10.77 5.76
N ALA A 181 -11.20 9.98 4.70
CA ALA A 181 -12.29 9.32 3.96
C ALA A 181 -13.04 8.28 4.82
N LEU A 182 -12.29 7.47 5.58
CA LEU A 182 -12.86 6.52 6.54
C LEU A 182 -13.67 7.25 7.61
N GLY A 183 -13.13 8.34 8.17
CA GLY A 183 -13.84 9.13 9.17
C GLY A 183 -15.12 9.78 8.64
N THR A 184 -15.07 10.33 7.42
CA THR A 184 -16.25 10.86 6.74
C THR A 184 -17.31 9.77 6.54
N SER A 185 -16.91 8.55 6.21
CA SER A 185 -17.83 7.42 6.04
C SER A 185 -18.47 6.93 7.34
N LEU A 186 -17.78 7.08 8.49
CA LEU A 186 -18.28 6.61 9.79
C LEU A 186 -19.08 7.69 10.53
N GLY A 187 -18.82 8.96 10.24
CA GLY A 187 -19.48 10.11 10.86
C GLY A 187 -18.74 10.62 12.10
N ALA A 188 -18.68 11.95 12.22
CA ALA A 188 -18.00 12.65 13.31
C ALA A 188 -18.55 12.28 14.70
N GLY A 189 -17.69 12.36 15.72
CA GLY A 189 -18.03 12.03 17.11
C GLY A 189 -17.99 10.54 17.44
N THR A 190 -17.86 9.66 16.44
CA THR A 190 -17.70 8.22 16.67
C THR A 190 -16.30 7.89 17.21
N THR A 191 -16.17 6.71 17.80
CA THR A 191 -14.88 6.19 18.30
C THR A 191 -14.50 4.92 17.56
N ILE A 192 -13.26 4.82 17.11
CA ILE A 192 -12.70 3.64 16.47
C ILE A 192 -11.44 3.18 17.18
N ILE A 193 -11.06 1.94 16.94
CA ILE A 193 -9.83 1.37 17.48
C ILE A 193 -8.74 1.24 16.43
N ALA A 194 -7.51 1.54 16.79
CA ALA A 194 -6.34 1.46 15.93
C ALA A 194 -5.29 0.52 16.55
N SER A 195 -4.64 -0.27 15.72
CA SER A 195 -3.54 -1.14 16.13
C SER A 195 -2.54 -1.34 15.00
N ARG A 196 -1.36 -1.88 15.31
CA ARG A 196 -0.35 -2.24 14.31
C ARG A 196 0.51 -3.43 14.75
N ASP A 197 1.24 -4.00 13.81
CA ASP A 197 2.40 -4.84 14.10
C ASP A 197 3.62 -3.99 14.55
N ASP A 198 4.79 -4.62 14.70
CA ASP A 198 5.97 -3.90 15.19
C ASP A 198 6.79 -3.14 14.13
N ASP A 199 6.40 -3.21 12.86
CA ASP A 199 7.15 -2.62 11.75
C ASP A 199 7.17 -1.08 11.78
N ALA A 200 8.29 -0.49 11.39
CA ALA A 200 8.48 0.97 11.39
C ALA A 200 7.57 1.68 10.37
N VAL A 201 7.34 1.09 9.20
CA VAL A 201 6.39 1.61 8.20
C VAL A 201 4.99 1.54 8.77
N SER A 202 4.60 0.42 9.37
CA SER A 202 3.28 0.30 10.02
C SER A 202 3.04 1.37 11.08
N ARG A 203 4.08 1.70 11.86
CA ARG A 203 4.04 2.80 12.85
C ARG A 203 3.78 4.16 12.22
N MET A 204 4.47 4.47 11.13
CA MET A 204 4.28 5.72 10.37
C MET A 204 2.87 5.78 9.77
N ILE A 205 2.48 4.76 9.01
CA ILE A 205 1.20 4.67 8.31
C ILE A 205 0.03 4.77 9.29
N LYS A 206 0.05 4.03 10.39
CA LYS A 206 -0.99 4.10 11.43
C LYS A 206 -1.15 5.52 11.98
N ARG A 207 -0.04 6.24 12.24
CA ARG A 207 -0.09 7.63 12.71
C ARG A 207 -0.73 8.56 11.67
N SER A 208 -0.42 8.38 10.40
CA SER A 208 -1.01 9.17 9.32
C SER A 208 -2.51 8.92 9.17
N ILE A 209 -2.96 7.66 9.23
CA ILE A 209 -4.40 7.31 9.24
C ILE A 209 -5.08 7.97 10.45
N THR A 210 -4.48 7.87 11.65
CA THR A 210 -4.99 8.51 12.87
C THR A 210 -5.15 10.02 12.71
N ALA A 211 -4.20 10.71 12.10
CA ALA A 211 -4.29 12.16 11.85
C ALA A 211 -5.48 12.49 10.93
N GLY A 212 -5.66 11.74 9.84
CA GLY A 212 -6.79 11.89 8.93
C GLY A 212 -8.14 11.69 9.62
N LEU A 213 -8.26 10.64 10.44
CA LEU A 213 -9.46 10.33 11.22
C LEU A 213 -9.83 11.47 12.19
N MET A 214 -8.84 11.96 12.94
CA MET A 214 -9.06 13.06 13.89
C MET A 214 -9.51 14.34 13.19
N SER A 215 -8.99 14.62 11.98
CA SER A 215 -9.42 15.75 11.15
C SER A 215 -10.88 15.68 10.68
N ALA A 216 -11.46 14.48 10.63
CA ALA A 216 -12.86 14.23 10.34
C ALA A 216 -13.73 14.12 11.62
N GLY A 217 -13.17 14.45 12.79
CA GLY A 217 -13.88 14.43 14.07
C GLY A 217 -14.03 13.06 14.71
N ILE A 218 -13.22 12.07 14.31
CA ILE A 218 -13.27 10.72 14.87
C ILE A 218 -12.32 10.59 16.06
N ASN A 219 -12.83 10.03 17.16
CA ASN A 219 -12.00 9.66 18.30
C ASN A 219 -11.28 8.33 18.02
N VAL A 220 -9.99 8.27 18.32
CA VAL A 220 -9.16 7.08 18.07
C VAL A 220 -8.66 6.52 19.39
N SER A 221 -8.96 5.25 19.64
CA SER A 221 -8.36 4.46 20.72
C SER A 221 -7.22 3.62 20.15
N ASP A 222 -5.98 3.94 20.50
CA ASP A 222 -4.78 3.34 19.93
C ASP A 222 -4.22 2.25 20.86
N LEU A 223 -4.34 1.00 20.44
CA LEU A 223 -3.77 -0.17 21.11
C LEU A 223 -2.25 -0.32 20.87
N GLN A 224 -1.66 0.58 20.07
CA GLN A 224 -0.23 0.56 19.76
C GLN A 224 0.19 -0.75 19.05
N THR A 225 1.33 -1.33 19.44
CA THR A 225 1.74 -2.66 18.97
C THR A 225 0.85 -3.70 19.62
N THR A 226 0.01 -4.39 18.85
CA THR A 226 -0.96 -5.37 19.37
C THR A 226 -1.34 -6.36 18.28
N SER A 227 -1.61 -7.62 18.63
CA SER A 227 -1.99 -8.65 17.65
C SER A 227 -3.39 -8.42 17.07
N ILE A 228 -3.64 -8.88 15.84
CA ILE A 228 -4.97 -8.76 15.22
C ILE A 228 -6.08 -9.40 16.06
N PRO A 229 -5.91 -10.62 16.63
CA PRO A 229 -6.94 -11.21 17.49
C PRO A 229 -7.28 -10.37 18.71
N GLN A 230 -6.29 -9.70 19.31
CA GLN A 230 -6.53 -8.79 20.44
C GLN A 230 -7.37 -7.58 20.02
N THR A 231 -7.06 -6.97 18.89
CA THR A 231 -7.84 -5.87 18.32
C THR A 231 -9.28 -6.30 18.01
N ARG A 232 -9.47 -7.46 17.37
CA ARG A 232 -10.79 -8.01 17.07
C ARG A 232 -11.58 -8.30 18.34
N GLN A 233 -10.95 -8.80 19.39
CA GLN A 233 -11.62 -9.04 20.67
C GLN A 233 -12.02 -7.74 21.37
N GLU A 234 -11.16 -6.71 21.33
CA GLU A 234 -11.46 -5.41 21.95
C GLU A 234 -12.65 -4.71 21.26
N LEU A 235 -12.85 -4.92 19.95
CA LEU A 235 -14.06 -4.49 19.23
C LEU A 235 -15.36 -5.06 19.82
N HIS A 236 -15.32 -6.30 20.35
CA HIS A 236 -16.49 -6.93 21.00
C HIS A 236 -16.88 -6.26 22.33
N SER A 237 -16.10 -5.31 22.84
CA SER A 237 -16.49 -4.51 24.01
C SER A 237 -17.70 -3.60 23.75
N GLY A 238 -18.05 -3.36 22.47
CA GLY A 238 -19.16 -2.50 22.06
C GLY A 238 -18.88 -0.99 22.14
N LYS A 239 -17.64 -0.60 22.50
CA LYS A 239 -17.23 0.81 22.63
C LYS A 239 -16.89 1.49 21.30
N TYR A 240 -16.63 0.70 20.25
CA TYR A 240 -16.07 1.19 18.99
C TYR A 240 -16.97 0.80 17.81
N VAL A 241 -17.09 1.68 16.83
CA VAL A 241 -17.93 1.44 15.64
C VAL A 241 -17.19 0.69 14.52
N ALA A 242 -15.85 0.76 14.55
CA ALA A 242 -14.95 0.12 13.59
C ALA A 242 -13.54 0.05 14.19
N GLY A 243 -12.66 -0.68 13.51
CA GLY A 243 -11.24 -0.66 13.83
C GLY A 243 -10.36 -0.85 12.60
N PHE A 244 -9.06 -0.62 12.77
CA PHE A 244 -8.08 -0.98 11.75
C PHE A 244 -6.79 -1.53 12.36
N HIS A 245 -6.09 -2.32 11.55
CA HIS A 245 -4.76 -2.82 11.87
C HIS A 245 -3.82 -2.59 10.68
N VAL A 246 -2.66 -2.03 10.95
CA VAL A 246 -1.59 -1.84 9.95
C VAL A 246 -0.48 -2.84 10.22
N ARG A 247 -0.13 -3.63 9.21
CA ARG A 247 1.01 -4.56 9.30
C ARG A 247 1.85 -4.56 8.04
N ARG A 248 3.08 -5.04 8.16
CA ARG A 248 3.82 -5.52 7.00
C ARG A 248 3.12 -6.75 6.43
N SER A 249 3.05 -6.84 5.10
CA SER A 249 2.39 -7.97 4.44
C SER A 249 3.18 -9.26 4.70
N PRO A 250 2.55 -10.33 5.24
CA PRO A 250 3.23 -11.61 5.41
C PRO A 250 3.40 -12.38 4.09
N LYS A 251 2.74 -11.93 3.01
CA LYS A 251 2.75 -12.60 1.70
C LYS A 251 3.68 -11.95 0.68
N LYS A 252 3.87 -10.63 0.78
CA LYS A 252 4.59 -9.83 -0.21
C LYS A 252 5.67 -9.01 0.50
N HIS A 253 6.93 -9.30 0.18
CA HIS A 253 8.05 -8.54 0.73
C HIS A 253 8.00 -7.08 0.26
N GLY A 254 8.23 -6.13 1.18
CA GLY A 254 8.17 -4.70 0.89
C GLY A 254 6.77 -4.12 0.73
N PHE A 255 5.72 -4.86 1.11
CA PHE A 255 4.33 -4.38 1.09
C PHE A 255 3.80 -4.12 2.50
N THR A 256 2.89 -3.16 2.62
CA THR A 256 2.10 -2.88 3.82
C THR A 256 0.64 -3.24 3.57
N ASP A 257 0.04 -3.94 4.54
CA ASP A 257 -1.38 -4.25 4.58
C ASP A 257 -2.09 -3.35 5.62
N ILE A 258 -3.19 -2.73 5.22
CA ILE A 258 -4.15 -2.07 6.12
C ILE A 258 -5.43 -2.88 6.11
N ILE A 259 -5.82 -3.41 7.27
CA ILE A 259 -7.00 -4.26 7.43
C ILE A 259 -8.05 -3.48 8.21
N LEU A 260 -9.26 -3.38 7.66
CA LEU A 260 -10.38 -2.72 8.32
C LEU A 260 -11.34 -3.74 8.94
N PHE A 261 -11.81 -3.41 10.14
CA PHE A 261 -12.74 -4.24 10.91
C PHE A 261 -14.04 -3.49 11.17
N GLY A 262 -15.15 -4.23 11.15
CA GLY A 262 -16.44 -3.76 11.66
C GLY A 262 -16.51 -3.77 13.19
N LYS A 263 -17.62 -3.26 13.73
CA LYS A 263 -17.92 -3.21 15.17
C LYS A 263 -17.91 -4.57 15.88
N ASP A 264 -18.09 -5.66 15.15
CA ASP A 264 -18.12 -7.03 15.66
C ASP A 264 -16.76 -7.74 15.52
N GLY A 265 -15.69 -7.00 15.21
CA GLY A 265 -14.36 -7.56 15.04
C GLY A 265 -14.19 -8.40 13.78
N ARG A 266 -15.21 -8.51 12.91
CA ARG A 266 -15.09 -9.13 11.58
C ARG A 266 -14.53 -8.12 10.59
N ASP A 267 -14.17 -8.61 9.42
CA ASP A 267 -13.72 -7.76 8.32
C ASP A 267 -14.84 -6.78 7.91
N ILE A 268 -14.45 -5.56 7.53
CA ILE A 268 -15.43 -4.51 7.24
C ILE A 268 -16.35 -4.93 6.06
N PRO A 269 -17.67 -4.70 6.12
CA PRO A 269 -18.59 -5.10 5.05
C PRO A 269 -18.33 -4.35 3.73
N LEU A 270 -18.59 -5.01 2.59
CA LEU A 270 -18.42 -4.43 1.24
C LEU A 270 -19.18 -3.12 1.02
N ALA A 271 -20.36 -2.97 1.65
CA ALA A 271 -21.11 -1.71 1.55
C ALA A 271 -20.36 -0.53 2.17
N GLN A 272 -19.63 -0.78 3.28
CA GLN A 272 -18.81 0.23 3.93
C GLN A 272 -17.52 0.50 3.15
N THR A 273 -16.86 -0.54 2.59
CA THR A 273 -15.65 -0.31 1.75
C THR A 273 -15.96 0.61 0.57
N LYS A 274 -17.09 0.37 -0.13
CA LYS A 274 -17.54 1.23 -1.23
C LYS A 274 -17.82 2.67 -0.82
N SER A 275 -18.35 2.87 0.39
CA SER A 275 -18.56 4.21 0.95
C SER A 275 -17.23 4.92 1.20
N VAL A 276 -16.24 4.23 1.76
CA VAL A 276 -14.88 4.77 1.95
C VAL A 276 -14.23 5.11 0.61
N GLU A 277 -14.30 4.21 -0.38
CA GLU A 277 -13.78 4.45 -1.74
C GLU A 277 -14.41 5.66 -2.40
N ARG A 278 -15.74 5.84 -2.27
CA ARG A 278 -16.44 7.01 -2.81
C ARG A 278 -15.85 8.32 -2.26
N PHE A 279 -15.63 8.40 -0.94
CA PHE A 279 -15.05 9.60 -0.33
C PHE A 279 -13.56 9.76 -0.65
N PHE A 280 -12.83 8.66 -0.80
CA PHE A 280 -11.42 8.68 -1.13
C PHE A 280 -11.18 9.18 -2.57
N PHE A 281 -11.87 8.62 -3.56
CA PHE A 281 -11.71 8.98 -4.96
C PHE A 281 -12.50 10.23 -5.37
N GLY A 282 -13.68 10.46 -4.77
CA GLY A 282 -14.50 11.63 -5.06
C GLY A 282 -14.06 12.92 -4.36
N GLU A 283 -13.06 12.84 -3.47
CA GLU A 283 -12.49 13.95 -2.70
C GLU A 283 -13.48 14.77 -1.84
N ASP A 284 -14.69 14.24 -1.59
CA ASP A 284 -15.72 14.83 -0.73
C ASP A 284 -15.47 14.55 0.76
N ILE A 285 -14.27 14.86 1.24
CA ILE A 285 -13.85 14.63 2.63
C ILE A 285 -14.41 15.75 3.52
N LYS A 286 -15.21 15.37 4.52
CA LYS A 286 -15.82 16.32 5.46
C LYS A 286 -14.93 16.49 6.68
N ARG A 287 -14.20 17.61 6.72
CA ARG A 287 -13.43 18.03 7.90
C ARG A 287 -14.33 18.75 8.89
N VAL A 288 -14.00 18.61 10.16
CA VAL A 288 -14.68 19.30 11.25
C VAL A 288 -13.97 20.60 11.60
N GLU A 289 -14.70 21.52 12.22
CA GLU A 289 -14.13 22.73 12.83
C GLU A 289 -13.12 22.38 13.94
N PHE A 290 -12.22 23.32 14.23
CA PHE A 290 -11.09 23.10 15.15
C PHE A 290 -11.52 22.63 16.57
N GLU A 291 -12.71 23.02 17.03
CA GLU A 291 -13.28 22.64 18.33
C GLU A 291 -13.72 21.17 18.40
N ASN A 292 -13.99 20.58 17.23
CA ASN A 292 -14.57 19.25 17.08
C ASN A 292 -13.54 18.20 16.62
N VAL A 293 -12.27 18.58 16.52
CA VAL A 293 -11.17 17.65 16.18
C VAL A 293 -11.19 16.45 17.14
N GLY A 294 -11.11 15.26 16.57
CA GLY A 294 -11.19 14.00 17.31
C GLY A 294 -10.05 13.83 18.31
N ARG A 295 -10.26 13.03 19.34
CA ARG A 295 -9.28 12.80 20.42
C ARG A 295 -8.55 11.48 20.23
N LEU A 296 -7.29 11.44 20.65
CA LEU A 296 -6.48 10.22 20.73
C LEU A 296 -6.39 9.74 22.17
N ALA A 297 -6.72 8.46 22.41
CA ALA A 297 -6.62 7.81 23.72
C ALA A 297 -5.84 6.49 23.59
N PHE A 298 -5.24 6.05 24.69
CA PHE A 298 -4.50 4.79 24.77
C PHE A 298 -5.19 3.91 25.83
N PRO A 299 -6.02 2.93 25.42
CA PRO A 299 -6.72 2.07 26.37
C PRO A 299 -5.74 1.32 27.27
N GLU A 300 -5.94 1.43 28.58
CA GLU A 300 -5.17 0.68 29.57
C GLU A 300 -5.69 -0.75 29.70
N ARG A 301 -4.82 -1.66 30.17
CA ARG A 301 -5.18 -3.05 30.52
C ARG A 301 -5.78 -3.91 29.39
N SER A 302 -5.72 -3.47 28.13
CA SER A 302 -6.22 -4.22 26.96
C SER A 302 -5.66 -5.64 26.90
N THR A 303 -4.36 -5.82 27.15
CA THR A 303 -3.71 -7.14 27.19
C THR A 303 -4.24 -8.01 28.33
N ALA A 304 -4.39 -7.45 29.53
CA ALA A 304 -4.92 -8.20 30.68
C ALA A 304 -6.37 -8.64 30.45
N MET A 305 -7.20 -7.75 29.88
CA MET A 305 -8.58 -8.07 29.49
C MET A 305 -8.63 -9.17 28.43
N TYR A 306 -7.69 -9.15 27.48
CA TYR A 306 -7.59 -10.22 26.48
C TYR A 306 -7.30 -11.58 27.10
N ILE A 307 -6.31 -11.64 28.00
CA ILE A 307 -5.92 -12.87 28.70
C ILE A 307 -7.09 -13.40 29.54
N GLU A 308 -7.75 -12.54 30.30
CA GLU A 308 -8.92 -12.90 31.10
C GLU A 308 -10.03 -13.53 30.24
N ARG A 309 -10.45 -12.84 29.17
CA ARG A 309 -11.49 -13.32 28.26
C ARG A 309 -11.09 -14.62 27.55
N PHE A 310 -9.83 -14.75 27.17
CA PHE A 310 -9.30 -15.97 26.58
C PHE A 310 -9.43 -17.15 27.54
N LEU A 311 -9.04 -16.96 28.81
CA LEU A 311 -9.11 -18.01 29.83
C LEU A 311 -10.54 -18.34 30.24
N THR A 312 -11.45 -17.37 30.30
CA THR A 312 -12.88 -17.61 30.59
C THR A 312 -13.55 -18.49 29.52
N ALA A 313 -13.06 -18.48 28.28
CA ALA A 313 -13.57 -19.34 27.22
C ALA A 313 -13.11 -20.81 27.33
N LEU A 314 -12.25 -21.15 28.31
CA LEU A 314 -11.64 -22.47 28.45
C LEU A 314 -11.99 -23.14 29.78
N ASN A 315 -11.96 -24.47 29.80
CA ASN A 315 -11.94 -25.22 31.05
C ASN A 315 -10.51 -25.22 31.63
N THR A 316 -10.15 -24.13 32.29
CA THR A 316 -8.78 -23.90 32.79
C THR A 316 -8.35 -24.95 33.82
N GLU A 317 -9.26 -25.44 34.67
CA GLU A 317 -8.94 -26.47 35.67
C GLU A 317 -8.50 -27.79 35.04
N ARG A 318 -9.21 -28.26 34.01
CA ARG A 318 -8.84 -29.50 33.29
C ARG A 318 -7.44 -29.38 32.66
N ILE A 319 -7.12 -28.22 32.09
CA ILE A 319 -5.82 -27.98 31.45
C ILE A 319 -4.72 -27.92 32.53
N ARG A 320 -4.95 -27.19 33.63
CA ARG A 320 -4.01 -27.09 34.76
C ARG A 320 -3.69 -28.45 35.38
N ASN A 321 -4.69 -29.32 35.55
CA ASN A 321 -4.51 -30.64 36.11
C ASN A 321 -3.70 -31.57 35.19
N ARG A 322 -3.76 -31.35 33.87
CA ARG A 322 -3.05 -32.18 32.88
C ARG A 322 -1.58 -31.78 32.68
N GLN A 323 -1.21 -30.54 33.01
CA GLN A 323 0.15 -30.00 32.96
C GLN A 323 0.89 -30.36 31.65
N PHE A 324 0.30 -30.01 30.51
CA PHE A 324 0.84 -30.38 29.19
C PHE A 324 2.29 -29.90 28.99
N ASN A 325 3.10 -30.74 28.34
CA ASN A 325 4.44 -30.38 27.88
C ASN A 325 4.37 -29.90 26.43
N LEU A 326 4.53 -28.60 26.20
CA LEU A 326 4.33 -27.95 24.91
C LEU A 326 5.65 -27.37 24.36
N LEU A 327 5.82 -27.49 23.04
CA LEU A 327 6.76 -26.66 22.28
C LEU A 327 5.98 -25.52 21.60
N VAL A 328 6.46 -24.28 21.66
CA VAL A 328 5.82 -23.16 20.98
C VAL A 328 6.85 -22.30 20.25
N ASP A 329 6.80 -22.31 18.93
CA ASP A 329 7.51 -21.37 18.08
C ASP A 329 6.65 -20.13 17.83
N TYR A 330 7.12 -18.99 18.32
CA TYR A 330 6.43 -17.71 18.20
C TYR A 330 6.73 -16.95 16.90
N SER A 331 7.62 -17.47 16.05
CA SER A 331 8.02 -16.87 14.76
C SER A 331 8.41 -15.39 14.87
N PHE A 332 9.07 -15.00 15.97
CA PHE A 332 9.40 -13.60 16.29
C PHE A 332 8.18 -12.64 16.34
N GLY A 333 6.99 -13.20 16.55
CA GLY A 333 5.70 -12.52 16.44
C GLY A 333 5.14 -12.02 17.77
N LEU A 334 4.01 -11.33 17.68
CA LEU A 334 3.34 -10.73 18.85
C LEU A 334 2.75 -11.77 19.81
N ALA A 335 2.63 -13.04 19.41
CA ALA A 335 2.23 -14.10 20.32
C ALA A 335 3.20 -14.23 21.51
N ALA A 336 4.49 -13.94 21.31
CA ALA A 336 5.52 -13.99 22.36
C ALA A 336 5.25 -13.05 23.54
N THR A 337 4.46 -11.99 23.36
CA THR A 337 4.18 -11.01 24.43
C THR A 337 2.99 -11.39 25.32
N VAL A 338 2.18 -12.38 24.91
CA VAL A 338 0.91 -12.71 25.57
C VAL A 338 0.82 -14.19 25.96
N PHE A 339 1.20 -15.09 25.06
CA PHE A 339 1.03 -16.52 25.26
C PHE A 339 1.83 -17.09 26.44
N PRO A 340 3.08 -16.65 26.73
CA PRO A 340 3.79 -17.14 27.92
C PRO A 340 3.01 -16.94 29.21
N GLN A 341 2.31 -15.81 29.36
CA GLN A 341 1.45 -15.57 30.52
C GLN A 341 0.25 -16.51 30.53
N ILE A 342 -0.46 -16.66 29.41
CA ILE A 342 -1.61 -17.57 29.27
C ILE A 342 -1.19 -19.01 29.65
N LEU A 343 -0.09 -19.50 29.09
CA LEU A 343 0.38 -20.87 29.32
C LEU A 343 0.86 -21.07 30.76
N GLY A 344 1.44 -20.04 31.38
CA GLY A 344 1.79 -20.05 32.80
C GLY A 344 0.56 -20.11 33.72
N GLU A 345 -0.50 -19.36 33.41
CA GLU A 345 -1.78 -19.42 34.12
C GLU A 345 -2.49 -20.77 33.95
N LEU A 346 -2.28 -21.44 32.82
CA LEU A 346 -2.74 -22.81 32.55
C LEU A 346 -1.82 -23.89 33.12
N LYS A 347 -0.71 -23.53 33.78
CA LYS A 347 0.28 -24.46 34.36
C LYS A 347 0.86 -25.45 33.35
N CYS A 348 0.95 -25.06 32.08
CA CYS A 348 1.65 -25.82 31.05
C CYS A 348 3.18 -25.71 31.25
N ARG A 349 3.91 -26.76 30.88
CA ARG A 349 5.38 -26.77 30.81
C ARG A 349 5.77 -26.47 29.37
N THR A 350 6.36 -25.31 29.12
CA THR A 350 6.53 -24.82 27.75
C THR A 350 7.99 -24.54 27.41
N LEU A 351 8.40 -24.93 26.21
CA LEU A 351 9.64 -24.47 25.59
C LEU A 351 9.28 -23.48 24.48
N GLY A 352 9.72 -22.23 24.65
CA GLY A 352 9.53 -21.18 23.66
C GLY A 352 10.69 -21.14 22.68
N MET A 353 10.39 -21.08 21.38
CA MET A 353 11.32 -20.79 20.29
C MET A 353 10.97 -19.45 19.65
N ASN A 354 11.98 -18.74 19.12
CA ASN A 354 11.81 -17.43 18.45
C ASN A 354 10.93 -16.47 19.26
N SER A 355 11.14 -16.43 20.57
CA SER A 355 10.20 -15.92 21.58
C SER A 355 10.37 -14.43 21.93
N TYR A 356 10.79 -13.61 20.97
CA TYR A 356 10.87 -12.16 21.10
C TYR A 356 10.37 -11.49 19.83
N VAL A 357 9.83 -10.29 19.94
CA VAL A 357 9.26 -9.59 18.78
C VAL A 357 10.40 -9.01 17.94
N ASP A 358 10.42 -9.36 16.66
CA ASP A 358 11.37 -8.79 15.70
C ASP A 358 10.75 -8.66 14.32
N ALA A 359 10.37 -7.43 13.97
CA ALA A 359 9.81 -7.12 12.67
C ALA A 359 10.81 -7.32 11.52
N SER A 360 12.12 -7.37 11.75
CA SER A 360 13.10 -7.59 10.66
C SER A 360 13.07 -9.02 10.12
N HIS A 361 12.64 -9.99 10.92
CA HIS A 361 12.56 -11.39 10.51
C HIS A 361 11.36 -11.61 9.59
N PHE A 362 11.64 -11.85 8.31
CA PHE A 362 10.67 -12.25 7.29
C PHE A 362 10.87 -13.74 7.02
N ALA A 363 10.19 -14.59 7.76
CA ALA A 363 10.11 -16.01 7.45
C ALA A 363 8.68 -16.34 7.05
N ASP A 364 8.49 -16.99 5.91
CA ASP A 364 7.25 -17.75 5.70
C ASP A 364 7.24 -18.82 6.80
N PRO A 365 6.25 -18.79 7.73
CA PRO A 365 6.21 -19.72 8.85
C PRO A 365 6.22 -21.19 8.40
N LEU A 366 5.85 -21.46 7.15
CA LEU A 366 5.75 -22.79 6.56
C LEU A 366 6.90 -23.11 5.58
N ALA A 367 7.81 -22.16 5.29
CA ALA A 367 8.93 -22.42 4.39
C ALA A 367 10.00 -23.27 5.08
N GLU A 368 10.03 -24.52 4.64
CA GLU A 368 10.93 -25.62 4.95
C GLU A 368 12.42 -25.23 4.87
N VAL A 369 13.07 -24.96 6.00
CA VAL A 369 14.53 -25.10 6.10
C VAL A 369 14.83 -25.79 7.42
N LEU A 370 14.79 -27.13 7.38
CA LEU A 370 15.19 -28.04 8.47
C LEU A 370 14.45 -27.77 9.79
N ASP A 371 13.27 -28.36 9.93
CA ASP A 371 12.40 -28.08 11.07
C ASP A 371 13.01 -28.53 12.41
N GLU A 372 13.74 -27.59 13.03
CA GLU A 372 14.29 -27.67 14.37
C GLU A 372 13.23 -28.12 15.37
N SER A 373 11.97 -27.69 15.18
CA SER A 373 10.84 -28.10 16.02
C SER A 373 10.69 -29.61 16.03
N SER A 374 10.67 -30.29 14.88
CA SER A 374 10.54 -31.74 14.78
C SER A 374 11.70 -32.48 15.44
N ILE A 375 12.92 -31.94 15.33
CA ILE A 375 14.10 -32.50 16.00
C ILE A 375 13.97 -32.37 17.52
N ILE A 376 13.58 -31.19 17.99
CA ILE A 376 13.36 -30.90 19.41
C ILE A 376 12.23 -31.75 19.99
N MET A 377 11.11 -31.88 19.28
CA MET A 377 9.96 -32.72 19.66
C MET A 377 10.42 -34.16 19.93
N ARG A 378 11.14 -34.77 18.98
CA ARG A 378 11.65 -36.15 19.11
C ARG A 378 12.72 -36.30 20.18
N SER A 379 13.58 -35.30 20.36
CA SER A 379 14.76 -35.41 21.23
C SER A 379 14.43 -35.11 22.69
N LEU A 380 13.52 -34.17 22.96
CA LEU A 380 13.19 -33.71 24.30
C LEU A 380 11.85 -34.26 24.83
N GLY A 381 11.08 -34.97 24.00
CA GLY A 381 9.86 -35.67 24.44
C GLY A 381 8.69 -34.74 24.77
N TYR A 382 8.54 -33.64 24.01
CA TYR A 382 7.35 -32.78 24.10
C TYR A 382 6.13 -33.47 23.49
N GLU A 383 4.94 -33.23 24.03
CA GLU A 383 3.72 -33.95 23.64
C GLU A 383 3.08 -33.36 22.37
N ILE A 384 3.16 -32.05 22.23
CA ILE A 384 2.55 -31.32 21.12
C ILE A 384 3.30 -29.99 20.92
N GLY A 385 3.53 -29.65 19.64
CA GLY A 385 4.22 -28.44 19.26
C GLY A 385 3.35 -27.55 18.38
N PHE A 386 3.45 -26.24 18.60
CA PHE A 386 2.73 -25.23 17.82
C PHE A 386 3.72 -24.24 17.22
N LYS A 387 3.49 -23.89 15.95
CA LYS A 387 4.11 -22.71 15.35
C LYS A 387 3.03 -21.69 15.07
N ILE A 388 3.17 -20.50 15.63
CA ILE A 388 2.22 -19.41 15.51
C ILE A 388 2.79 -18.39 14.53
N ASP A 389 1.99 -17.95 13.55
CA ASP A 389 2.45 -16.95 12.60
C ASP A 389 2.66 -15.58 13.27
N PRO A 390 3.49 -14.69 12.68
CA PRO A 390 3.74 -13.38 13.27
C PRO A 390 2.49 -12.53 13.52
N GLY A 391 1.44 -12.72 12.70
CA GLY A 391 0.13 -12.05 12.82
C GLY A 391 -0.79 -12.61 13.91
N VAL A 392 -0.46 -13.77 14.50
CA VAL A 392 -1.24 -14.48 15.51
C VAL A 392 -2.63 -14.91 15.01
N GLU A 393 -2.79 -15.10 13.70
CA GLU A 393 -4.05 -15.52 13.08
C GLU A 393 -4.01 -16.98 12.59
N LYS A 394 -2.81 -17.56 12.44
CA LYS A 394 -2.59 -18.91 11.93
C LYS A 394 -1.69 -19.71 12.86
N ILE A 395 -1.97 -21.01 12.92
CA ILE A 395 -1.17 -21.98 13.65
C ILE A 395 -0.83 -23.17 12.76
N ALA A 396 0.34 -23.75 12.97
CA ALA A 396 0.72 -25.06 12.48
C ALA A 396 0.99 -25.99 13.67
N LEU A 397 0.80 -27.29 13.47
CA LEU A 397 0.84 -28.31 14.51
C LEU A 397 1.87 -29.39 14.17
N VAL A 398 2.71 -29.74 15.13
CA VAL A 398 3.62 -30.90 15.10
C VAL A 398 3.33 -31.81 16.31
N ASP A 399 3.27 -33.12 16.09
CA ASP A 399 3.05 -34.10 17.17
C ASP A 399 4.36 -34.57 17.84
N GLU A 400 4.23 -35.44 18.84
CA GLU A 400 5.34 -36.02 19.60
C GLU A 400 6.34 -36.82 18.74
N ARG A 401 5.94 -37.24 17.53
CA ARG A 401 6.80 -37.96 16.58
C ARG A 401 7.59 -36.99 15.69
N GLY A 402 7.36 -35.69 15.83
CA GLY A 402 7.91 -34.66 14.95
C GLY A 402 7.29 -34.70 13.56
N ILE A 403 5.99 -35.03 13.46
CA ILE A 403 5.24 -35.03 12.20
C ILE A 403 4.33 -33.80 12.16
N TRP A 404 4.46 -33.00 11.09
CA TRP A 404 3.58 -31.86 10.83
C TRP A 404 2.25 -32.27 10.22
N TYR A 405 1.20 -31.56 10.63
CA TYR A 405 -0.12 -31.70 10.04
C TYR A 405 -0.38 -30.57 9.03
N THR A 406 -0.90 -30.94 7.87
CA THR A 406 -1.37 -29.95 6.88
C THR A 406 -2.55 -29.16 7.46
N SER A 407 -2.75 -27.92 7.01
CA SER A 407 -3.85 -27.07 7.51
C SER A 407 -5.23 -27.72 7.30
N LEU A 408 -5.43 -28.45 6.20
CA LEU A 408 -6.67 -29.18 5.94
C LEU A 408 -6.86 -30.36 6.90
N ARG A 409 -5.79 -31.08 7.24
CA ARG A 409 -5.87 -32.16 8.23
C ARG A 409 -6.13 -31.62 9.63
N LEU A 410 -5.47 -30.51 9.99
CA LEU A 410 -5.71 -29.83 11.27
C LEU A 410 -7.16 -29.36 11.38
N LEU A 411 -7.75 -28.83 10.30
CA LEU A 411 -9.17 -28.49 10.26
C LEU A 411 -10.06 -29.69 10.62
N SER A 412 -9.85 -30.85 9.97
CA SER A 412 -10.62 -32.08 10.28
C SER A 412 -10.50 -32.48 11.76
N ILE A 413 -9.28 -32.46 12.32
CA ILE A 413 -9.03 -32.82 13.72
C ILE A 413 -9.74 -31.86 14.67
N VAL A 414 -9.60 -30.55 14.46
CA VAL A 414 -10.23 -29.53 15.32
C VAL A 414 -11.76 -29.59 15.23
N THR A 415 -12.32 -29.80 14.04
CA THR A 415 -13.76 -30.00 13.88
C THR A 415 -14.24 -31.22 14.68
N LYS A 416 -13.54 -32.36 14.58
CA LYS A 416 -13.90 -33.56 15.35
C LYS A 416 -13.85 -33.32 16.86
N LEU A 417 -12.77 -32.72 17.36
CA LEU A 417 -12.61 -32.38 18.77
C LEU A 417 -13.72 -31.43 19.25
N PHE A 418 -14.01 -30.38 18.50
CA PHE A 418 -15.06 -29.41 18.83
C PHE A 418 -16.42 -30.10 18.99
N LEU A 419 -16.77 -31.01 18.07
CA LEU A 419 -18.04 -31.73 18.13
C LEU A 419 -18.09 -32.69 19.30
N ASP A 420 -17.04 -33.46 19.55
CA ASP A 420 -17.01 -34.39 20.67
C ASP A 420 -17.07 -33.68 22.03
N THR A 421 -16.52 -32.48 22.17
CA THR A 421 -16.57 -31.72 23.43
C THR A 421 -17.82 -30.86 23.61
N ASN A 422 -18.58 -30.61 22.54
CA ASN A 422 -19.73 -29.69 22.57
C ASN A 422 -21.05 -30.31 22.09
N ARG A 423 -21.20 -31.63 22.07
CA ARG A 423 -22.43 -32.33 21.64
C ARG A 423 -23.72 -31.77 22.25
N GLN A 424 -23.65 -31.26 23.47
CA GLN A 424 -24.78 -30.71 24.22
C GLN A 424 -25.40 -29.42 23.64
N HIS A 425 -24.74 -28.71 22.72
CA HIS A 425 -25.32 -27.53 22.05
C HIS A 425 -25.58 -27.74 20.55
N GLU A 426 -25.73 -29.00 20.13
CA GLU A 426 -26.26 -29.31 18.80
C GLU A 426 -27.70 -28.79 18.61
N PRO A 427 -28.10 -28.40 17.39
CA PRO A 427 -27.34 -28.52 16.14
C PRO A 427 -26.39 -27.34 15.87
N TYR A 428 -25.25 -27.63 15.22
CA TYR A 428 -24.30 -26.60 14.75
C TYR A 428 -24.39 -26.37 13.25
N LEU A 429 -24.06 -25.14 12.85
CA LEU A 429 -23.74 -24.78 11.47
C LEU A 429 -22.25 -24.43 11.39
N ILE A 430 -21.47 -25.25 10.67
CA ILE A 430 -20.02 -25.03 10.50
C ILE A 430 -19.73 -24.60 9.06
N ALA A 431 -19.04 -23.47 8.92
CA ALA A 431 -18.54 -22.99 7.64
C ALA A 431 -17.18 -23.63 7.32
N ILE A 432 -17.03 -24.19 6.12
CA ILE A 432 -15.76 -24.78 5.64
C ILE A 432 -15.37 -24.23 4.27
N PRO A 433 -14.07 -24.19 3.93
CA PRO A 433 -13.61 -23.84 2.60
C PRO A 433 -13.97 -24.94 1.58
N VAL A 434 -14.06 -24.57 0.30
CA VAL A 434 -14.35 -25.53 -0.80
C VAL A 434 -13.26 -26.62 -0.91
N GLN A 435 -12.04 -26.30 -0.51
CA GLN A 435 -10.91 -27.23 -0.49
C GLN A 435 -10.90 -28.18 0.72
N ALA A 436 -11.89 -28.07 1.62
CA ALA A 436 -12.01 -28.97 2.74
C ALA A 436 -12.17 -30.43 2.27
N THR A 437 -11.55 -31.36 2.98
CA THR A 437 -11.58 -32.77 2.63
C THR A 437 -12.95 -33.40 2.93
N GLU A 438 -13.32 -34.46 2.21
CA GLU A 438 -14.51 -35.28 2.48
C GLU A 438 -14.51 -35.88 3.90
N GLU A 439 -13.36 -35.91 4.61
CA GLU A 439 -13.31 -36.36 6.00
C GLU A 439 -14.23 -35.53 6.91
N ILE A 440 -14.40 -34.24 6.63
CA ILE A 440 -15.27 -33.36 7.43
C ILE A 440 -16.74 -33.76 7.24
N GLU A 441 -17.14 -34.13 6.03
CA GLU A 441 -18.49 -34.63 5.76
C GLU A 441 -18.74 -35.96 6.46
N LYS A 442 -17.74 -36.86 6.49
CA LYS A 442 -17.81 -38.11 7.24
C LYS A 442 -17.93 -37.87 8.74
N ILE A 443 -17.17 -36.92 9.29
CA ILE A 443 -17.29 -36.51 10.70
C ILE A 443 -18.68 -35.95 11.00
N ALA A 444 -19.25 -35.17 10.08
CA ALA A 444 -20.57 -34.57 10.23
C ALA A 444 -21.70 -35.61 10.10
N ALA A 445 -21.53 -36.65 9.30
CA ALA A 445 -22.55 -37.68 9.06
C ALA A 445 -23.01 -38.43 10.33
N ASP A 446 -22.10 -38.57 11.31
CA ASP A 446 -22.38 -39.24 12.59
C ASP A 446 -23.01 -38.29 13.65
N THR A 447 -23.36 -37.06 13.27
CA THR A 447 -23.85 -36.00 14.17
C THR A 447 -25.08 -35.27 13.57
N THR A 448 -25.85 -34.52 14.36
CA THR A 448 -26.98 -33.71 13.81
C THR A 448 -26.51 -32.40 13.17
N LEU A 449 -25.30 -32.40 12.59
CA LEU A 449 -24.62 -31.22 12.07
C LEU A 449 -25.15 -30.80 10.69
N ARG A 450 -25.17 -29.49 10.44
CA ARG A 450 -25.32 -28.93 9.10
C ARG A 450 -24.00 -28.28 8.66
N LEU A 451 -23.48 -28.69 7.52
CA LEU A 451 -22.30 -28.08 6.90
C LEU A 451 -22.75 -26.96 5.95
N CYS A 452 -22.09 -25.81 6.03
CA CYS A 452 -22.21 -24.73 5.07
C CYS A 452 -20.89 -24.60 4.31
N VAL A 453 -20.84 -25.08 3.08
CA VAL A 453 -19.65 -24.89 2.24
C VAL A 453 -19.63 -23.43 1.79
N SER A 454 -18.67 -22.67 2.31
CA SER A 454 -18.48 -21.29 1.90
C SER A 454 -17.49 -21.24 0.75
N ALA A 455 -17.91 -20.67 -0.39
CA ALA A 455 -17.02 -20.33 -1.49
C ALA A 455 -16.16 -19.13 -1.08
N ILE A 456 -15.18 -19.33 -0.20
CA ILE A 456 -14.07 -18.39 -0.07
C ILE A 456 -13.25 -18.58 -1.35
N ARG A 457 -13.48 -17.71 -2.34
CA ARG A 457 -12.62 -17.59 -3.52
C ARG A 457 -11.23 -17.16 -3.04
N MET A 458 -10.38 -18.12 -2.71
CA MET A 458 -8.95 -17.87 -2.64
C MET A 458 -8.46 -17.65 -4.07
N ALA A 459 -8.32 -16.38 -4.45
CA ALA A 459 -7.62 -16.00 -5.68
C ALA A 459 -6.15 -16.48 -5.58
N ARG A 460 -5.68 -17.06 -6.69
CA ARG A 460 -4.29 -17.49 -6.91
C ARG A 460 -3.33 -16.31 -6.91
#